data_AF-A0A221NKW5-F1
#
_entry.id   AF-A0A221NKW5-F1
#
_cell.length_a   1.000
_cell.length_b   1.000
_cell.length_c   1.000
_cell.angle_alpha   90.00
_cell.angle_beta   90.00
_cell.angle_gamma   90.00
#
_symmetry.space_group_name_H-M   'P 1'
#
loop_
_entity.id
_entity.type
_entity.pdbx_description
1 polymer ?
#
loop_
_entity_poly.entity_id
_entity_poly.type
_entity_poly.pdbx_seq_one_letter_code
_entity_poly.pdbx_strand_id
1 'polypeptide(L)'
;MSTNDALLKQVNITASDDNLVARFEIDGNIPGSGAYVVGLVAASEDYSSQRRLGIEFMNGEAISFYSFNHSLSAEENYDIKGVEHSGNVITGNFPMSAIHGLSKGHVMTGFSEADGRDFQSGVPVTEAL
;
A
#
# COMPACT_ATOMS: atom_id res chain seq x y z
N MET A 1 -5.89 -22.31 3.13
CA MET A 1 -4.64 -21.61 2.79
C MET A 1 -4.21 -20.83 4.02
N SER A 2 -2.91 -20.77 4.33
CA SER A 2 -2.41 -19.97 5.45
C SER A 2 -2.10 -18.57 4.94
N THR A 3 -2.47 -17.53 5.68
CA THR A 3 -2.08 -16.14 5.38
C THR A 3 -0.57 -15.91 5.48
N ASN A 4 0.16 -16.83 6.13
CA ASN A 4 1.64 -16.91 6.17
C ASN A 4 2.29 -17.06 4.79
N ASP A 5 1.52 -17.46 3.79
CA ASP A 5 2.01 -17.57 2.41
C ASP A 5 1.90 -16.24 1.64
N ALA A 6 1.56 -15.11 2.27
CA ALA A 6 1.36 -13.80 1.60
C ALA A 6 2.19 -12.67 2.23
N LEU A 7 3.43 -12.95 2.64
CA LEU A 7 4.30 -11.93 3.26
C LEU A 7 4.90 -11.01 2.20
N LEU A 8 4.92 -9.70 2.44
CA LEU A 8 5.67 -8.73 1.64
C LEU A 8 7.16 -9.07 1.66
N LYS A 9 7.71 -9.33 0.46
CA LYS A 9 9.14 -9.54 0.23
C LYS A 9 9.84 -8.26 -0.19
N GLN A 10 9.17 -7.50 -1.05
CA GLN A 10 9.73 -6.30 -1.65
C GLN A 10 8.61 -5.33 -1.96
N VAL A 11 8.89 -4.06 -1.70
CA VAL A 11 8.01 -2.96 -2.09
C VAL A 11 8.84 -1.99 -2.92
N ASN A 12 8.38 -1.71 -4.13
CA ASN A 12 9.01 -0.74 -5.02
C ASN A 12 8.00 0.36 -5.33
N ILE A 13 8.46 1.60 -5.38
CA ILE A 13 7.65 2.71 -5.85
C ILE A 13 8.33 3.42 -7.03
N THR A 14 7.50 3.92 -7.93
CA THR A 14 7.91 4.81 -9.02
C THR A 14 6.92 5.96 -9.07
N ALA A 15 7.42 7.17 -8.96
CA ALA A 15 6.61 8.38 -9.09
C ALA A 15 6.65 8.90 -10.53
N SER A 16 5.51 9.34 -11.02
CA SER A 16 5.35 10.11 -12.25
C SER A 16 4.60 11.41 -11.94
N ASP A 17 4.35 12.24 -12.94
CA ASP A 17 3.60 13.50 -12.75
C ASP A 17 2.17 13.25 -12.23
N ASP A 18 1.53 12.16 -12.68
CA ASP A 18 0.12 11.88 -12.37
C ASP A 18 -0.06 10.86 -11.24
N ASN A 19 0.81 9.85 -11.16
CA ASN A 19 0.64 8.73 -10.24
C ASN A 19 1.92 8.33 -9.50
N LEU A 20 1.74 7.87 -8.26
CA LEU A 20 2.65 7.00 -7.54
C LEU A 20 2.27 5.54 -7.81
N VAL A 21 3.12 4.82 -8.55
CA VAL A 21 2.94 3.39 -8.78
C VAL A 21 3.65 2.63 -7.66
N ALA A 22 2.89 1.92 -6.83
CA ALA A 22 3.40 1.06 -5.78
C ALA A 22 3.26 -0.40 -6.17
N ARG A 23 4.38 -1.12 -6.23
CA ARG A 23 4.45 -2.54 -6.55
C ARG A 23 4.86 -3.35 -5.32
N PHE A 24 3.94 -4.17 -4.84
CA PHE A 24 4.11 -5.06 -3.71
C PHE A 24 4.34 -6.48 -4.23
N GLU A 25 5.50 -7.04 -3.94
CA GLU A 25 5.78 -8.46 -4.15
C GLU A 25 5.56 -9.20 -2.85
N ILE A 26 4.70 -10.21 -2.90
CA ILE A 26 4.42 -11.10 -1.77
C ILE A 26 5.07 -12.47 -2.02
N ASP A 27 5.35 -13.19 -0.94
CA ASP A 27 5.45 -14.65 -1.00
C ASP A 27 4.08 -15.21 -1.42
N GLY A 28 4.07 -16.39 -2.04
CA GLY A 28 2.85 -17.09 -2.45
C GLY A 28 1.87 -16.25 -3.29
N ASN A 29 0.61 -16.14 -2.84
CA ASN A 29 -0.47 -15.43 -3.53
C ASN A 29 -1.39 -14.75 -2.50
N ILE A 30 -2.23 -13.82 -2.97
CA ILE A 30 -3.28 -13.22 -2.13
C ILE A 30 -4.14 -14.35 -1.53
N PRO A 31 -4.43 -14.31 -0.21
CA PRO A 31 -5.27 -15.32 0.43
C PRO A 31 -6.66 -15.40 -0.22
N GLY A 32 -7.06 -16.60 -0.68
CA GLY A 32 -8.38 -16.84 -1.28
C GLY A 32 -9.55 -16.84 -0.29
N SER A 33 -9.30 -16.57 0.99
CA SER A 33 -10.31 -16.48 2.05
C SER A 33 -9.86 -15.49 3.13
N GLY A 34 -10.79 -14.69 3.65
CA GLY A 34 -10.51 -13.70 4.68
C GLY A 34 -10.10 -12.34 4.10
N ALA A 35 -9.67 -11.45 4.99
CA ALA A 35 -9.25 -10.10 4.62
C ALA A 35 -7.72 -10.03 4.55
N TYR A 36 -7.19 -9.34 3.54
CA TYR A 36 -5.76 -9.09 3.39
C TYR A 36 -5.55 -7.66 2.88
N VAL A 37 -4.64 -6.92 3.51
CA VAL A 37 -4.31 -5.55 3.11
C VAL A 37 -2.82 -5.48 2.83
N VAL A 38 -2.45 -4.77 1.75
CA VAL A 38 -1.08 -4.29 1.53
C VAL A 38 -1.11 -2.78 1.35
N GLY A 39 -0.03 -2.13 1.74
CA GLY A 39 0.02 -0.69 1.61
C GLY A 39 1.33 -0.05 1.98
N LEU A 40 1.32 1.28 1.92
CA LEU A 40 2.42 2.14 2.30
C LEU A 40 2.00 2.99 3.50
N VAL A 41 2.89 3.11 4.48
CA VAL A 41 2.87 4.21 5.44
C VAL A 41 3.96 5.18 5.05
N ALA A 42 3.59 6.45 4.92
CA ALA A 42 4.51 7.50 4.55
C ALA A 42 4.37 8.71 5.48
N ALA A 43 5.49 9.36 5.79
CA ALA A 43 5.52 10.53 6.67
C ALA A 43 6.50 11.57 6.15
N SER A 44 6.22 12.86 6.41
CA SER A 44 7.23 13.90 6.26
C SER A 44 8.41 13.63 7.21
N GLU A 45 9.58 14.21 6.92
CA GLU A 45 10.80 14.02 7.74
C GLU A 45 10.59 14.39 9.22
N ASP A 46 9.75 15.40 9.46
CA ASP A 46 9.37 15.88 10.80
C ASP A 46 8.11 15.20 11.38
N TYR A 47 7.55 14.21 10.68
CA TYR A 47 6.33 13.47 11.03
C TYR A 47 5.06 14.32 11.19
N SER A 48 5.07 15.60 10.78
CA SER A 48 3.90 16.49 10.84
C SER A 48 2.78 16.09 9.88
N SER A 49 3.14 15.43 8.77
CA SER A 49 2.22 14.87 7.79
C SER A 49 2.42 13.37 7.70
N GLN A 50 1.33 12.61 7.83
CA GLN A 50 1.36 11.15 7.68
C GLN A 50 0.26 10.70 6.73
N ARG A 51 0.59 9.73 5.89
CA ARG A 51 -0.28 9.10 4.90
C ARG A 51 -0.23 7.60 5.08
N ARG A 52 -1.38 6.97 4.95
CA ARG A 52 -1.51 5.52 4.83
C ARG A 52 -2.22 5.23 3.53
N LEU A 53 -1.57 4.54 2.62
CA LEU A 53 -2.10 4.15 1.32
C LEU A 53 -2.35 2.66 1.36
N GLY A 54 -3.52 2.19 0.94
CA GLY A 54 -3.92 0.79 1.13
C GLY A 54 -4.67 0.21 -0.05
N ILE A 55 -4.45 -1.08 -0.27
CA ILE A 55 -5.26 -1.95 -1.12
C ILE A 55 -5.77 -3.08 -0.25
N GLU A 56 -7.08 -3.22 -0.16
CA GLU A 56 -7.72 -4.30 0.59
C GLU A 56 -8.29 -5.36 -0.34
N PHE A 57 -8.06 -6.61 0.02
CA PHE A 57 -8.57 -7.79 -0.63
C PHE A 57 -9.50 -8.55 0.32
N MET A 58 -10.59 -9.06 -0.23
CA MET A 58 -11.51 -9.96 0.46
C MET A 58 -11.67 -11.22 -0.37
N ASN A 59 -11.30 -12.37 0.19
CA ASN A 59 -11.36 -13.67 -0.47
C ASN A 59 -10.64 -13.68 -1.85
N GLY A 60 -9.48 -13.04 -1.93
CA GLY A 60 -8.65 -12.99 -3.14
C GLY A 60 -8.95 -11.84 -4.10
N GLU A 61 -10.06 -11.13 -3.92
CA GLU A 61 -10.51 -10.06 -4.82
C GLU A 61 -10.26 -8.69 -4.20
N ALA A 62 -9.76 -7.73 -4.98
CA ALA A 62 -9.58 -6.36 -4.52
C ALA A 62 -10.95 -5.70 -4.28
N ILE A 63 -11.17 -5.15 -3.07
CA ILE A 63 -12.44 -4.53 -2.67
C ILE A 63 -12.30 -3.06 -2.26
N SER A 64 -11.09 -2.61 -1.92
CA SER A 64 -10.82 -1.22 -1.58
C SER A 64 -9.46 -0.76 -2.07
N PHE A 65 -9.39 0.51 -2.46
CA PHE A 65 -8.18 1.21 -2.86
C PHE A 65 -8.26 2.64 -2.36
N TYR A 66 -7.39 3.02 -1.43
CA TYR A 66 -7.60 4.24 -0.64
C TYR A 66 -6.30 4.90 -0.19
N SER A 67 -6.42 6.17 0.22
CA SER A 67 -5.43 6.80 1.09
C SER A 67 -6.11 7.44 2.30
N PHE A 68 -5.40 7.45 3.41
CA PHE A 68 -5.80 8.10 4.64
C PHE A 68 -4.78 9.15 5.03
N ASN A 69 -5.26 10.37 5.23
CA ASN A 69 -4.49 11.50 5.72
C ASN A 69 -4.73 11.66 7.22
N HIS A 70 -3.75 11.27 8.04
CA HIS A 70 -3.87 11.36 9.49
C HIS A 70 -4.04 12.80 9.99
N SER A 71 -3.36 13.76 9.35
CA SER A 71 -3.42 15.17 9.74
C SER A 71 -4.81 15.78 9.55
N LEU A 72 -5.59 15.28 8.58
CA LEU A 72 -6.96 15.72 8.31
C LEU A 72 -8.01 14.74 8.82
N SER A 73 -7.60 13.58 9.35
CA SER A 73 -8.48 12.45 9.68
C SER A 73 -9.48 12.14 8.55
N ALA A 74 -8.97 12.14 7.32
CA ALA A 74 -9.76 12.02 6.12
C ALA A 74 -9.29 10.83 5.28
N GLU A 75 -10.23 9.99 4.89
CA GLU A 75 -10.04 8.92 3.92
C GLU A 75 -10.50 9.38 2.54
N GLU A 76 -9.71 9.05 1.52
CA GLU A 76 -10.06 9.19 0.12
C GLU A 76 -10.07 7.80 -0.50
N ASN A 77 -11.19 7.43 -1.11
CA ASN A 77 -11.37 6.16 -1.82
C ASN A 77 -11.25 6.39 -3.32
N TYR A 78 -10.52 5.49 -3.98
CA TYR A 78 -10.20 5.54 -5.40
C TYR A 78 -10.91 4.41 -6.16
N ASP A 79 -10.94 4.50 -7.49
CA ASP A 79 -11.50 3.43 -8.33
C ASP A 79 -10.59 2.19 -8.27
N ILE A 80 -11.18 1.02 -7.99
CA ILE A 80 -10.46 -0.26 -7.90
C ILE A 80 -9.71 -0.61 -9.20
N LYS A 81 -10.08 0.00 -10.34
CA LYS A 81 -9.32 -0.10 -11.60
C LYS A 81 -7.87 0.39 -11.49
N GLY A 82 -7.53 1.17 -10.46
CA GLY A 82 -6.16 1.54 -10.15
C GLY A 82 -5.32 0.37 -9.59
N VAL A 83 -5.95 -0.75 -9.26
CA VAL A 83 -5.31 -1.95 -8.72
C VAL A 83 -5.21 -3.02 -9.79
N GLU A 84 -4.00 -3.54 -9.98
CA GLU A 84 -3.74 -4.72 -10.79
C GLU A 84 -3.05 -5.77 -9.91
N HIS A 85 -3.37 -7.05 -10.11
CA HIS A 85 -2.62 -8.12 -9.48
C HIS A 85 -2.42 -9.30 -10.45
N SER A 86 -1.25 -9.92 -10.37
CA SER A 86 -0.92 -11.11 -11.16
C SER A 86 0.00 -12.00 -10.35
N GLY A 87 -0.50 -13.19 -9.99
CA GLY A 87 0.20 -14.11 -9.10
C GLY A 87 0.57 -13.45 -7.77
N ASN A 88 1.88 -13.29 -7.54
CA ASN A 88 2.46 -12.79 -6.30
C ASN A 88 2.79 -11.29 -6.33
N VAL A 89 2.28 -10.56 -7.34
CA VAL A 89 2.56 -9.14 -7.54
C VAL A 89 1.25 -8.37 -7.49
N ILE A 90 1.20 -7.33 -6.65
CA ILE A 90 0.10 -6.38 -6.54
C ILE A 90 0.65 -5.01 -6.93
N THR A 91 -0.07 -4.29 -7.79
CA THR A 91 0.28 -2.94 -8.24
C THR A 91 -0.86 -2.00 -7.94
N GLY A 92 -0.58 -0.92 -7.21
CA GLY A 92 -1.50 0.18 -6.97
C GLY A 92 -1.04 1.44 -7.67
N ASN A 93 -1.89 2.02 -8.51
CA ASN A 93 -1.65 3.28 -9.21
C ASN A 93 -2.32 4.41 -8.43
N PHE A 94 -1.64 4.90 -7.38
CA PHE A 94 -2.20 5.94 -6.52
C PHE A 94 -2.06 7.31 -7.19
N PRO A 95 -3.08 8.18 -7.15
CA PRO A 95 -2.92 9.54 -7.65
C PRO A 95 -1.88 10.27 -6.80
N MET A 96 -1.12 11.19 -7.40
CA MET A 96 -0.11 11.97 -6.67
C MET A 96 -0.68 12.77 -5.49
N SER A 97 -1.98 13.08 -5.49
CA SER A 97 -2.69 13.68 -4.35
C SER A 97 -2.60 12.83 -3.07
N ALA A 98 -2.51 11.50 -3.20
CA ALA A 98 -2.42 10.56 -2.08
C ALA A 98 -1.16 10.77 -1.22
N ILE A 99 -0.10 11.32 -1.80
CA ILE A 99 1.15 11.65 -1.12
C ILE A 99 1.40 13.17 -1.01
N HIS A 100 0.42 13.99 -1.37
CA HIS A 100 0.58 15.44 -1.31
C HIS A 100 0.86 15.91 0.12
N GLY A 101 1.86 16.79 0.27
CA GLY A 101 2.36 17.27 1.56
C GLY A 101 3.51 16.45 2.12
N LEU A 102 3.86 15.31 1.50
CA LEU A 102 5.12 14.62 1.76
C LEU A 102 6.22 15.33 0.94
N SER A 103 7.09 16.06 1.61
CA SER A 103 8.23 16.74 0.99
C SER A 103 9.31 15.74 0.53
N LYS A 104 10.33 16.24 -0.17
CA LYS A 104 11.60 15.50 -0.30
C LYS A 104 12.13 15.13 1.10
N GLY A 105 12.73 13.95 1.22
CA GLY A 105 13.20 13.41 2.51
C GLY A 105 12.12 12.71 3.35
N HIS A 106 10.96 12.40 2.76
CA HIS A 106 9.93 11.62 3.42
C HIS A 106 10.44 10.22 3.81
N VAL A 107 9.81 9.64 4.82
CA VAL A 107 10.01 8.23 5.19
C VAL A 107 8.84 7.44 4.60
N MET A 108 9.13 6.35 3.90
CA MET A 108 8.11 5.45 3.38
C MET A 108 8.46 3.99 3.70
N THR A 109 7.47 3.25 4.20
CA THR A 109 7.60 1.81 4.48
C THR A 109 6.35 1.07 4.02
N GLY A 110 6.53 -0.18 3.63
CA GLY A 110 5.44 -1.10 3.33
C GLY A 110 4.88 -1.76 4.59
N PHE A 111 3.61 -2.14 4.52
CA PHE A 111 2.94 -2.92 5.54
C PHE A 111 1.95 -3.91 4.91
N SER A 112 1.62 -4.96 5.66
CA SER A 112 0.51 -5.85 5.34
C SER A 112 -0.30 -6.19 6.59
N GLU A 113 -1.59 -6.41 6.41
CA GLU A 113 -2.51 -6.85 7.47
C GLU A 113 -3.29 -8.08 7.00
N ALA A 114 -3.70 -8.93 7.94
CA ALA A 114 -4.50 -10.11 7.66
C ALA A 114 -5.58 -10.28 8.73
N ASP A 115 -6.84 -10.41 8.30
CA ASP A 115 -8.01 -10.56 9.18
C ASP A 115 -8.07 -9.50 10.30
N GLY A 116 -7.80 -8.24 9.95
CA GLY A 116 -7.83 -7.11 10.88
C GLY A 116 -6.67 -7.06 11.88
N ARG A 117 -5.58 -7.80 11.63
CA ARG A 117 -4.37 -7.79 12.47
C ARG A 117 -3.15 -7.37 11.66
N ASP A 118 -2.30 -6.56 12.28
CA ASP A 118 -0.98 -6.25 11.75
C ASP A 118 -0.22 -7.54 11.48
N PHE A 119 0.19 -7.70 10.22
CA PHE A 119 0.87 -8.90 9.77
C PHE A 119 2.35 -8.64 9.52
N GLN A 120 2.66 -7.53 8.84
CA GLN A 120 4.01 -6.98 8.73
C GLN A 120 3.95 -5.45 8.73
N SER A 121 4.97 -4.82 9.30
CA SER A 121 5.15 -3.37 9.29
C SER A 121 6.62 -3.01 9.11
N GLY A 122 6.89 -1.80 8.62
CA GLY A 122 8.26 -1.31 8.44
C GLY A 122 9.04 -2.01 7.33
N VAL A 123 8.36 -2.61 6.35
CA VAL A 123 9.02 -3.26 5.21
C VAL A 123 9.72 -2.18 4.38
N PRO A 124 11.03 -2.29 4.08
CA PRO A 124 11.74 -1.27 3.31
C PRO A 124 11.12 -1.07 1.92
N VAL A 125 11.03 0.19 1.50
CA VAL A 125 10.57 0.58 0.17
C VAL A 125 11.78 0.99 -0.66
N THR A 126 11.86 0.47 -1.88
CA THR A 126 12.85 0.91 -2.87
C THR A 126 12.20 1.96 -3.77
N GLU A 127 12.80 3.15 -3.81
CA GLU A 127 12.34 4.25 -4.67
C GLU A 127 13.15 4.26 -5.96
N ALA A 128 12.49 4.10 -7.11
CA ALA A 128 13.09 4.39 -8.41
C ALA A 128 12.79 5.86 -8.75
N LEU A 129 13.73 6.74 -8.37
CA LEU A 129 13.71 8.18 -8.68
C LEU A 129 14.27 8.47 -10.07
#